data_AF-A0A358SKP0-F1
#
_entry.id   AF-A0A358SKP0-F1
#
_cell.length_a   1.000
_cell.length_b   1.000
_cell.length_c   1.000
_cell.angle_alpha   90.00
_cell.angle_beta   90.00
_cell.angle_gamma   90.00
#
_symmetry.space_group_name_H-M   'P 1'
#
loop_
_entity.id
_entity.type
_entity.pdbx_description
1 polymer ?
#
loop_
_entity_poly.entity_id
_entity_poly.type
_entity_poly.pdbx_seq_one_letter_code
_entity_poly.pdbx_strand_id
1 'polypeptide(L)'
;MVLATDAPLDARQLGRIARRAIFAMTRTGSSFEGRSGDYALAFSTAAAAGRLLPESDLDQLFTAAMDATEEAILNSLFMAETTTGFRGHVRHAVPLAALPRRQARGPHPRHGSAPATGE
;
A
#
# COMPACT_ATOMS: atom_id res chain seq x y z
N MET A 1 0.98 -5.16 7.29
CA MET A 1 1.38 -3.98 6.51
C MET A 1 1.79 -2.85 7.44
N VAL A 2 2.87 -2.13 7.12
CA VAL A 2 3.32 -0.96 7.87
C VAL A 2 3.43 0.21 6.90
N LEU A 3 2.73 1.30 7.18
CA LEU A 3 2.65 2.48 6.34
C LEU A 3 3.24 3.68 7.06
N ALA A 4 4.10 4.40 6.37
CA ALA A 4 4.71 5.63 6.83
C ALA A 4 4.30 6.77 5.90
N THR A 5 4.03 7.94 6.46
CA THR A 5 3.77 9.17 5.70
C THR A 5 4.34 10.36 6.46
N ASP A 6 4.73 11.40 5.73
CA ASP A 6 5.12 12.70 6.28
C ASP A 6 3.94 13.69 6.34
N ALA A 7 2.74 13.28 5.92
CA ALA A 7 1.54 14.11 6.03
C ALA A 7 1.15 14.31 7.51
N PRO A 8 0.80 15.55 7.93
CA PRO A 8 0.36 15.83 9.29
C PRO A 8 -1.04 15.26 9.53
N LEU A 9 -1.12 14.11 10.19
CA LEU A 9 -2.36 13.35 10.37
C LEU A 9 -2.59 12.99 11.84
N ASP A 10 -3.86 13.03 12.25
CA ASP A 10 -4.27 12.51 13.55
C ASP A 10 -4.42 10.96 13.54
N ALA A 11 -4.64 10.37 14.72
CA ALA A 11 -4.81 8.94 14.88
C ALA A 11 -6.02 8.38 14.09
N ARG A 12 -7.09 9.17 13.93
CA ARG A 12 -8.30 8.75 13.19
C ARG A 12 -8.01 8.69 11.70
N GLN A 13 -7.31 9.68 11.14
CA GLN A 13 -6.89 9.73 9.75
C GLN A 13 -5.89 8.61 9.45
N LEU A 14 -4.89 8.38 10.31
CA LEU A 14 -3.95 7.26 10.19
C LEU A 14 -4.66 5.90 10.24
N GLY A 15 -5.63 5.73 11.14
CA GLY A 15 -6.45 4.52 11.19
C GLY A 15 -7.26 4.29 9.90
N ARG A 16 -7.64 5.35 9.19
CA ARG A 16 -8.29 5.23 7.88
C ARG A 16 -7.30 4.84 6.79
N ILE A 17 -6.09 5.41 6.78
CA ILE A 17 -5.01 4.98 5.88
C ILE A 17 -4.65 3.50 6.10
N ALA A 18 -4.48 3.06 7.35
CA ALA A 18 -4.17 1.66 7.65
C ALA A 18 -5.21 0.68 7.07
N ARG A 19 -6.51 1.02 7.13
CA ARG A 19 -7.57 0.20 6.52
C ARG A 19 -7.45 0.09 5.00
N ARG A 20 -6.93 1.12 4.30
CA ARG A 20 -6.73 1.07 2.84
C ARG A 20 -5.69 0.03 2.46
N ALA A 21 -4.67 -0.17 3.28
CA ALA A 21 -3.68 -1.23 3.06
C ALA A 21 -4.34 -2.61 3.12
N ILE A 22 -5.21 -2.85 4.10
CA ILE A 22 -5.97 -4.12 4.16
C ILE A 22 -6.80 -4.29 2.88
N PHE A 23 -7.58 -3.30 2.48
CA PHE A 23 -8.40 -3.40 1.27
C PHE A 23 -7.56 -3.69 0.00
N ALA A 24 -6.39 -3.07 -0.11
CA ALA A 24 -5.50 -3.27 -1.25
C ALA A 24 -4.97 -4.70 -1.38
N MET A 25 -4.93 -5.49 -0.31
CA MET A 25 -4.51 -6.90 -0.37
C MET A 25 -5.42 -7.74 -1.28
N THR A 26 -6.67 -7.33 -1.49
CA THR A 26 -7.57 -7.99 -2.45
C THR A 26 -7.11 -7.80 -3.89
N ARG A 27 -6.41 -6.71 -4.21
CA ARG A 27 -5.84 -6.44 -5.56
C ARG A 27 -4.75 -7.44 -5.92
N THR A 28 -4.12 -8.06 -4.92
CA THR A 28 -3.14 -9.14 -5.08
C THR A 28 -3.72 -10.54 -4.84
N GLY A 29 -5.05 -10.67 -4.72
CA GLY A 29 -5.74 -11.96 -4.61
C GLY A 29 -5.97 -12.49 -3.19
N SER A 30 -5.79 -11.67 -2.14
CA SER A 30 -6.13 -12.09 -0.77
C SER A 30 -7.64 -12.25 -0.58
N SER A 31 -8.04 -13.32 0.10
CA SER A 31 -9.41 -13.64 0.50
C SER A 31 -9.67 -13.50 2.02
N PHE A 32 -8.65 -13.09 2.80
CA PHE A 32 -8.70 -12.94 4.26
C PHE A 32 -9.22 -14.20 4.98
N GLU A 33 -8.67 -15.38 4.64
CA GLU A 33 -9.06 -16.64 5.28
C GLU A 33 -8.83 -16.61 6.79
N GLY A 34 -9.67 -17.30 7.57
CA GLY A 34 -9.71 -17.16 9.03
C GLY A 34 -8.45 -17.56 9.81
N ARG A 35 -7.45 -18.18 9.15
CA ARG A 35 -6.13 -18.45 9.75
C ARG A 35 -5.07 -17.40 9.39
N SER A 36 -5.39 -16.46 8.50
CA SER A 36 -4.52 -15.37 8.08
C SER A 36 -4.51 -14.28 9.15
N GLY A 37 -3.30 -13.81 9.50
CA GLY A 37 -3.09 -12.75 10.48
C GLY A 37 -2.88 -11.40 9.81
N ASP A 38 -3.91 -10.86 9.17
CA ASP A 38 -3.80 -9.65 8.36
C ASP A 38 -4.01 -8.37 9.20
N TYR A 39 -2.91 -7.68 9.49
CA TYR A 39 -2.88 -6.43 10.26
C TYR A 39 -2.24 -5.29 9.47
N ALA A 40 -2.70 -4.06 9.72
CA ALA A 40 -2.10 -2.85 9.18
C ALA A 40 -1.87 -1.80 10.28
N LEU A 41 -0.69 -1.18 10.24
CA LEU A 41 -0.31 -0.05 11.08
C LEU A 41 0.09 1.12 10.18
N ALA A 42 -0.36 2.32 10.51
CA ALA A 42 0.07 3.54 9.85
C ALA A 42 0.58 4.54 10.88
N PHE A 43 1.66 5.24 10.57
CA PHE A 43 2.20 6.32 11.38
C PHE A 43 2.61 7.52 10.52
N SER A 44 2.62 8.70 11.14
CA SER A 44 3.11 9.93 10.53
C SER A 44 4.45 10.33 11.15
N THR A 45 5.37 10.85 10.32
CA THR A 45 6.62 11.48 10.75
C THR A 45 6.51 13.00 10.88
N ALA A 46 5.33 13.58 10.61
CA ALA A 46 5.10 15.01 10.76
C ALA A 46 5.24 15.47 12.22
N ALA A 47 5.69 16.72 12.42
CA ALA A 47 5.75 17.31 13.75
C ALA A 47 4.34 17.40 14.37
N ALA A 48 4.24 17.01 15.66
CA ALA A 48 2.96 16.90 16.39
C ALA A 48 2.16 18.22 16.50
N ALA A 49 2.78 19.37 16.24
CA ALA A 49 2.17 20.70 16.29
C ALA A 49 1.77 21.27 14.91
N GLY A 50 1.94 20.51 13.83
CA GLY A 50 1.57 20.94 12.48
C GLY A 50 0.06 21.03 12.28
N ARG A 51 -0.39 21.92 11.39
CA ARG A 51 -1.79 21.95 10.95
C ARG A 51 -2.11 20.63 10.25
N LEU A 52 -3.12 19.91 10.77
CA LEU A 52 -3.56 18.65 10.20
C LEU A 52 -4.04 18.83 8.76
N LEU A 53 -3.82 17.80 7.94
CA LEU A 53 -4.32 17.77 6.58
C LEU A 53 -5.86 17.77 6.59
N PRO A 54 -6.52 18.62 5.77
CA PRO A 54 -7.96 18.60 5.62
C PRO A 54 -8.47 17.23 5.20
N GLU A 55 -9.66 16.89 5.66
CA GLU A 55 -10.32 15.62 5.37
C GLU A 55 -10.56 15.43 3.87
N SER A 56 -10.82 16.52 3.14
CA SER A 56 -11.01 16.55 1.67
C SER A 56 -9.79 16.07 0.89
N ASP A 57 -8.61 16.16 1.47
CA ASP A 57 -7.35 15.94 0.75
C ASP A 57 -6.79 14.54 1.01
N LEU A 58 -7.47 13.74 1.84
CA LEU A 58 -7.04 12.37 2.19
C LEU A 58 -7.22 11.36 1.07
N ASP A 59 -8.08 11.65 0.08
CA ASP A 59 -8.36 10.70 -1.00
C ASP A 59 -7.11 10.34 -1.80
N GLN A 60 -6.20 11.30 -2.00
CA GLN A 60 -4.92 11.04 -2.64
C GLN A 60 -4.04 10.10 -1.80
N LEU A 61 -4.01 10.29 -0.47
CA LEU A 61 -3.27 9.41 0.44
C LEU A 61 -3.90 8.01 0.53
N PHE A 62 -5.21 7.90 0.37
CA PHE A 62 -5.89 6.60 0.30
C PHE A 62 -5.49 5.83 -0.94
N THR A 63 -5.51 6.46 -2.11
CA THR A 63 -5.06 5.84 -3.36
C THR A 63 -3.59 5.46 -3.26
N ALA A 64 -2.73 6.37 -2.79
CA ALA A 64 -1.31 6.11 -2.62
C ALA A 64 -1.04 4.94 -1.66
N ALA A 65 -1.75 4.87 -0.53
CA ALA A 65 -1.64 3.74 0.41
C ALA A 65 -2.04 2.41 -0.23
N MET A 66 -3.08 2.39 -1.07
CA MET A 66 -3.50 1.18 -1.76
C MET A 66 -2.48 0.73 -2.81
N ASP A 67 -2.03 1.64 -3.67
CA ASP A 67 -1.06 1.34 -4.72
C ASP A 67 0.28 0.90 -4.14
N ALA A 68 0.78 1.60 -3.12
CA ALA A 68 2.02 1.23 -2.42
C ALA A 68 1.91 -0.14 -1.74
N THR A 69 0.73 -0.50 -1.21
CA THR A 69 0.53 -1.83 -0.60
C THR A 69 0.51 -2.94 -1.65
N GLU A 70 -0.20 -2.75 -2.77
CA GLU A 70 -0.20 -3.70 -3.89
C GLU A 70 1.23 -3.93 -4.39
N GLU A 71 1.95 -2.85 -4.66
CA GLU A 71 3.31 -2.92 -5.18
C GLU A 71 4.29 -3.54 -4.17
N ALA A 72 4.17 -3.24 -2.88
CA ALA A 72 5.01 -3.86 -1.84
C ALA A 72 4.83 -5.38 -1.76
N ILE A 73 3.59 -5.87 -1.87
CA ILE A 73 3.30 -7.31 -1.90
C ILE A 73 3.90 -7.95 -3.16
N LEU A 74 3.68 -7.36 -4.32
CA LEU A 74 4.26 -7.86 -5.58
C LEU A 74 5.79 -7.88 -5.53
N ASN A 75 6.41 -6.80 -5.04
CA ASN A 75 7.86 -6.72 -4.89
C ASN A 75 8.39 -7.80 -3.94
N SER A 76 7.69 -8.10 -2.85
CA SER A 76 8.10 -9.17 -1.95
C SER A 76 8.18 -10.54 -2.64
N LEU A 77 7.25 -10.82 -3.57
CA LEU A 77 7.23 -12.08 -4.33
C LEU A 77 8.31 -12.09 -5.42
N PHE A 78 8.51 -10.97 -6.11
CA PHE A 78 9.47 -10.89 -7.22
C PHE A 78 10.92 -10.79 -6.76
N MET A 79 11.16 -10.30 -5.53
CA MET A 79 12.49 -10.25 -4.93
C MET A 79 12.79 -11.48 -4.07
N ALA A 80 11.80 -12.35 -3.79
CA ALA A 80 12.02 -13.56 -3.02
C ALA A 80 12.92 -14.56 -3.78
N GLU A 81 13.84 -15.18 -3.04
CA GLU A 81 14.71 -16.23 -3.56
C GLU A 81 14.19 -17.64 -3.17
N THR A 82 14.50 -18.64 -4.00
CA THR A 82 14.16 -20.02 -3.68
C THR A 82 14.87 -20.43 -2.40
N THR A 83 14.10 -20.83 -1.39
CA THR A 83 14.62 -21.08 -0.04
C THR A 83 14.23 -22.48 0.44
N THR A 84 15.19 -23.22 0.98
CA THR A 84 14.97 -24.49 1.69
C THR A 84 14.89 -24.21 3.19
N GLY A 85 13.74 -24.47 3.79
CA GLY A 85 13.48 -24.23 5.20
C GLY A 85 13.52 -25.50 6.06
N PHE A 86 12.85 -25.41 7.22
CA PHE A 86 12.73 -26.50 8.19
C PHE A 86 12.23 -27.81 7.56
N ARG A 87 12.82 -28.94 7.96
CA ARG A 87 12.51 -30.29 7.44
C ARG A 87 12.63 -30.42 5.91
N GLY A 88 13.46 -29.60 5.27
CA GLY A 88 13.68 -29.66 3.83
C GLY A 88 12.51 -29.12 2.99
N HIS A 89 11.56 -28.40 3.60
CA HIS A 89 10.50 -27.75 2.84
C HIS A 89 11.07 -26.67 1.94
N VAL A 90 10.89 -26.81 0.63
CA VAL A 90 11.33 -25.81 -0.35
C VAL A 90 10.17 -24.87 -0.68
N ARG A 91 10.48 -23.58 -0.79
CA ARG A 91 9.62 -22.55 -1.38
C ARG A 91 10.36 -21.94 -2.55
N HIS A 92 9.80 -22.10 -3.74
CA HIS A 92 10.41 -21.58 -4.96
C HIS A 92 10.07 -20.11 -5.16
N ALA A 93 11.06 -19.36 -5.62
CA ALA A 93 10.84 -18.01 -6.13
C ALA A 93 9.88 -18.03 -7.32
N VAL A 94 9.19 -16.92 -7.54
CA VAL A 94 8.37 -16.75 -8.74
C VAL A 94 9.29 -16.74 -9.97
N PRO A 95 9.00 -17.53 -11.02
CA PRO A 95 9.80 -17.55 -12.24
C PRO A 95 9.54 -16.30 -13.08
N LEU A 96 10.18 -15.18 -12.70
CA LEU A 96 9.92 -13.85 -13.26
C LEU A 96 10.05 -13.80 -14.79
N ALA A 97 11.05 -14.51 -15.35
CA ALA A 97 11.28 -14.59 -16.78
C ALA A 97 10.16 -15.28 -17.57
N ALA A 98 9.32 -16.10 -16.91
CA ALA A 98 8.21 -16.80 -17.52
C ALA A 98 6.88 -16.03 -17.39
N LEU A 99 6.85 -14.91 -16.66
CA LEU A 99 5.62 -14.13 -16.51
C LEU A 99 5.27 -13.45 -17.84
N PRO A 100 3.99 -13.47 -18.25
CA PRO A 100 3.55 -12.72 -19.41
C PRO A 100 3.81 -11.23 -19.16
N ARG A 101 4.36 -10.54 -20.17
CA ARG A 101 4.51 -9.08 -20.08
C ARG A 101 3.13 -8.47 -19.89
N ARG A 102 2.91 -7.83 -18.75
CA ARG A 102 1.69 -7.08 -18.50
C ARG A 102 1.62 -5.97 -19.53
N GLN A 103 0.56 -5.95 -20.35
CA GLN A 103 0.27 -4.76 -21.15
C GLN A 103 0.04 -3.61 -20.19
N ALA A 104 0.77 -2.51 -20.38
CA ALA A 104 0.63 -1.34 -19.53
C ALA A 104 -0.83 -0.90 -19.58
N ARG A 105 -1.50 -0.85 -18.41
CA ARG A 105 -2.70 -0.03 -18.28
C ARG A 105 -2.24 1.41 -18.52
N GLY A 106 -3.02 2.17 -19.30
CA GLY A 106 -2.73 3.57 -19.58
C GLY A 106 -2.45 4.38 -18.29
N PRO A 107 -1.75 5.51 -18.40
CA PRO A 107 -1.31 6.27 -17.23
C PRO A 107 -2.49 6.57 -16.30
N HIS A 108 -2.26 6.39 -14.99
CA HIS A 108 -3.25 6.76 -13.98
C HIS A 108 -3.47 8.27 -14.05
N PRO A 109 -4.71 8.77 -14.18
CA PRO A 109 -4.96 10.20 -14.30
C PRO A 109 -4.39 10.90 -13.07
N ARG A 110 -3.46 11.84 -13.29
CA ARG A 110 -3.00 12.71 -12.21
C ARG A 110 -4.16 13.63 -11.85
N HIS A 111 -4.76 13.43 -10.69
CA HIS A 111 -5.71 14.41 -10.15
C HIS A 111 -4.94 15.70 -9.86
N GLY A 112 -5.10 16.69 -10.75
CA GLY A 112 -4.48 17.99 -10.62
C GLY A 112 -4.90 18.66 -9.31
N SER A 113 -3.94 19.33 -8.66
CA SER A 113 -4.23 20.31 -7.61
C SER A 113 -5.27 21.30 -8.14
N ALA A 114 -6.40 21.42 -7.45
CA ALA A 114 -7.40 22.43 -7.77
C ALA A 114 -6.72 23.82 -7.76
N PRO A 115 -7.01 24.71 -8.73
CA PRO A 115 -6.48 26.05 -8.70
C PRO A 115 -6.98 26.75 -7.45
N ALA A 116 -6.07 27.42 -6.73
CA ALA A 116 -6.44 28.30 -5.63
C ALA A 116 -7.37 29.39 -6.19
N THR A 117 -8.65 29.29 -5.85
CA THR A 117 -9.62 30.36 -6.09
C THR A 117 -9.19 31.55 -5.23
N GLY A 118 -8.62 32.55 -5.87
CA GLY A 118 -8.49 33.89 -5.30
C GLY A 118 -9.81 34.62 -5.45
N GLU A 119 -10.37 35.04 -4.32
CA GLU A 119 -11.09 36.31 -4.11
C GLU A 119 -10.80 36.78 -2.68
#